data_AF-A0A974BM68-F1
#
_entry.id   AF-A0A974BM68-F1
#
_cell.length_a   1.000
_cell.length_b   1.000
_cell.length_c   1.000
_cell.angle_alpha   90.00
_cell.angle_beta   90.00
_cell.angle_gamma   90.00
#
_symmetry.space_group_name_H-M   'P 1'
#
loop_
_entity.id
_entity.type
_entity.pdbx_description
1 polymer ?
#
loop_
_entity_poly.entity_id
_entity_poly.type
_entity_poly.pdbx_seq_one_letter_code
_entity_poly.pdbx_strand_id
1 'polypeptide(L)'
;MNNVSNPTSQNQLYRNKAACKECPFKDQCTTSPDERSIKRNEKHDIYDIVNKIMDENKKIYKERQEIVEHVFGTVKRSLGYTYFLTIGNESVRAESFMHFLSYNMKRVIKIEGVKVLVEAINSFVLNIFSAYLEFVII
;
A
#
# COMPACT_ATOMS: atom_id res chain seq x y z
N MET A 1 -7.70 8.71 31.99
CA MET A 1 -8.17 7.85 30.88
C MET A 1 -7.62 6.48 31.19
N ASN A 2 -8.47 5.51 31.44
CA ASN A 2 -8.06 4.29 32.16
C ASN A 2 -8.09 3.11 31.22
N ASN A 3 -7.04 2.29 31.29
CA ASN A 3 -7.02 1.01 30.59
C ASN A 3 -7.97 0.04 31.30
N VAL A 4 -8.95 -0.48 30.56
CA VAL A 4 -9.98 -1.42 31.06
C VAL A 4 -9.77 -2.84 30.54
N SER A 5 -8.76 -3.07 29.69
CA SER A 5 -8.42 -4.41 29.19
C SER A 5 -7.36 -5.09 30.04
N ASN A 6 -7.26 -6.41 29.89
CA ASN A 6 -6.19 -7.19 30.49
C ASN A 6 -4.81 -6.68 29.99
N PRO A 7 -3.81 -6.47 30.88
CA PRO A 7 -2.46 -6.07 30.49
C PRO A 7 -1.82 -6.91 29.39
N THR A 8 -2.17 -8.20 29.27
CA THR A 8 -1.63 -9.09 28.22
C THR A 8 -2.36 -8.99 26.88
N SER A 9 -3.41 -8.18 26.78
CA SER A 9 -4.16 -7.99 25.54
C SER A 9 -3.31 -7.28 24.49
N GLN A 10 -3.28 -7.82 23.28
CA GLN A 10 -2.64 -7.16 22.12
C GLN A 10 -3.27 -5.80 21.80
N ASN A 11 -4.54 -5.63 22.18
CA ASN A 11 -5.27 -4.37 22.02
C ASN A 11 -5.68 -3.85 23.39
N GLN A 12 -5.14 -2.70 23.77
CA GLN A 12 -5.49 -2.01 24.99
C GLN A 12 -6.70 -1.10 24.76
N LEU A 13 -7.69 -1.21 25.65
CA LEU A 13 -8.93 -0.43 25.58
C LEU A 13 -8.92 0.63 26.67
N TYR A 14 -9.07 1.88 26.27
CA TYR A 14 -9.07 3.03 27.16
C TYR A 14 -10.46 3.65 27.22
N ARG A 15 -10.95 3.90 28.44
CA ARG A 15 -12.25 4.52 28.70
C ARG A 15 -12.17 5.55 29.83
N ASN A 16 -13.09 6.51 29.83
CA ASN A 16 -13.19 7.50 30.90
C ASN A 16 -14.62 8.05 31.02
N LYS A 17 -15.49 7.33 31.74
CA LYS A 17 -16.88 7.73 31.98
C LYS A 17 -17.01 9.10 32.62
N ALA A 18 -16.16 9.42 33.60
CA ALA A 18 -16.22 10.69 34.32
C ALA A 18 -16.00 11.88 33.38
N ALA A 19 -14.93 11.82 32.57
CA ALA A 19 -14.65 12.87 31.59
C ALA A 19 -15.72 12.94 30.49
N CYS A 20 -16.28 11.81 30.04
CA CYS A 20 -17.34 11.80 29.04
C CYS A 20 -18.68 12.36 29.56
N LYS A 21 -18.98 12.20 30.85
CA LYS A 21 -20.24 12.67 31.45
C LYS A 21 -20.35 14.20 31.44
N GLU A 22 -19.24 14.90 31.64
CA GLU A 22 -19.17 16.36 31.69
C GLU A 22 -18.72 17.00 30.37
N CYS A 23 -18.53 16.19 29.32
CA CYS A 23 -18.01 16.67 28.05
C CYS A 23 -19.09 17.41 27.23
N PRO A 24 -18.93 18.71 26.93
CA PRO A 24 -19.91 19.47 26.14
C PRO A 24 -19.98 19.03 24.66
N PHE A 25 -18.97 18.29 24.18
CA PHE A 25 -18.89 17.79 22.81
C PHE A 25 -19.21 16.29 22.71
N LYS A 26 -19.80 15.68 23.74
CA LYS A 26 -20.08 14.24 23.76
C LYS A 26 -20.84 13.78 22.51
N ASP A 27 -21.86 14.53 22.12
CA ASP A 27 -22.72 14.24 20.97
C ASP A 27 -21.97 14.29 19.63
N GLN A 28 -20.89 15.05 19.54
CA GLN A 28 -20.02 15.11 18.36
C GLN A 28 -18.89 14.06 18.42
N CYS A 29 -18.57 13.56 19.62
CA CYS A 29 -17.40 12.73 19.87
C CYS A 29 -17.70 11.22 19.80
N THR A 30 -18.89 10.80 20.24
CA THR A 30 -19.31 9.38 20.22
C THR A 30 -20.82 9.24 20.21
N THR A 31 -21.31 8.20 19.54
CA THR A 31 -22.72 7.79 19.60
C THR A 31 -23.04 6.92 20.82
N SER A 32 -22.03 6.55 21.62
CA SER A 32 -22.24 5.76 22.83
C SER A 32 -22.96 6.57 23.91
N PRO A 33 -24.00 6.01 24.56
CA PRO A 33 -24.73 6.69 25.61
C PRO A 33 -23.88 6.96 26.85
N ASP A 34 -22.85 6.16 27.11
CA ASP A 34 -22.03 6.28 28.32
C ASP A 34 -20.72 7.03 28.06
N GLU A 35 -19.85 6.47 27.20
CA GLU A 35 -18.46 6.90 27.10
C GLU A 35 -17.81 6.53 25.77
N ARG A 36 -16.82 7.32 25.35
CA ARG A 36 -15.98 6.98 24.20
C ARG A 36 -14.97 5.90 24.60
N SER A 37 -14.89 4.85 23.79
CA SER A 37 -13.86 3.82 23.89
C SER A 37 -12.76 4.04 22.85
N ILE A 38 -11.50 4.06 23.29
CA ILE A 38 -10.34 4.18 22.39
C ILE A 38 -9.54 2.90 22.44
N LYS A 39 -9.34 2.26 21.28
CA LYS A 39 -8.55 1.04 21.13
C LYS A 39 -7.17 1.41 20.60
N ARG A 40 -6.12 1.12 21.36
CA ARG A 40 -4.72 1.24 20.93
C ARG A 40 -4.05 -0.13 20.99
N ASN A 41 -3.36 -0.51 19.93
CA ASN A 41 -2.45 -1.65 19.96
C ASN A 41 -1.02 -1.17 20.23
N GLU A 42 -0.11 -2.11 20.45
CA GLU A 42 1.32 -1.82 20.66
C GLU A 42 1.94 -1.00 19.51
N LYS A 43 1.47 -1.23 18.28
CA LYS A 43 2.00 -0.60 17.07
C LYS A 43 1.29 0.70 16.70
N HIS A 44 0.50 1.29 17.61
CA HIS A 44 -0.36 2.41 17.24
C HIS A 44 0.43 3.66 16.82
N ASP A 45 1.62 3.83 17.38
CA ASP A 45 2.50 4.94 17.03
C ASP A 45 2.93 4.89 15.55
N ILE A 46 2.98 3.70 14.94
CA ILE A 46 3.23 3.55 13.50
C ILE A 46 2.05 4.14 12.71
N TYR A 47 0.80 3.93 13.14
CA TYR A 47 -0.35 4.53 12.48
C TYR A 47 -0.36 6.06 12.65
N ASP A 48 0.04 6.57 13.81
CA ASP A 48 0.14 8.02 14.03
C ASP A 48 1.18 8.65 13.06
N ILE A 49 2.33 7.99 12.86
CA ILE A 49 3.34 8.40 11.86
C ILE A 49 2.77 8.34 10.45
N VAL A 50 2.13 7.24 10.06
CA VAL A 50 1.55 7.08 8.72
C VAL A 50 0.46 8.12 8.46
N ASN A 51 -0.41 8.40 9.45
CA ASN A 51 -1.45 9.42 9.36
C ASN A 51 -0.84 10.80 9.13
N LYS A 52 0.22 11.14 9.87
CA LYS A 52 0.94 12.40 9.67
C LYS A 52 1.51 12.51 8.26
N ILE A 53 2.18 11.46 7.77
CA ILE A 53 2.70 11.40 6.39
C ILE A 53 1.57 11.56 5.37
N MET A 54 0.43 10.89 5.57
CA MET A 54 -0.74 11.01 4.70
C MET A 54 -1.31 12.42 4.70
N ASP A 55 -1.43 13.05 5.87
CA ASP A 55 -1.98 14.39 6.03
C ASP A 55 -1.08 15.46 5.37
N GLU A 56 0.23 15.30 5.46
CA GLU A 56 1.22 16.14 4.79
C GLU A 56 1.22 15.94 3.27
N ASN A 57 0.83 14.76 2.78
CA ASN A 57 0.92 14.36 1.37
C ASN A 57 -0.45 14.08 0.69
N LYS A 58 -1.53 14.69 1.17
CA LYS A 58 -2.91 14.40 0.71
C LYS A 58 -3.08 14.43 -0.81
N LYS A 59 -2.47 15.41 -1.48
CA LYS A 59 -2.56 15.56 -2.93
C LYS A 59 -1.98 14.33 -3.65
N ILE A 60 -0.79 13.91 -3.26
CA ILE A 60 -0.09 12.73 -3.83
C ILE A 60 -0.91 11.47 -3.59
N TYR A 61 -1.48 11.30 -2.39
CA TYR A 61 -2.34 10.16 -2.09
C TYR A 61 -3.58 10.10 -2.97
N LYS A 62 -4.22 11.24 -3.23
CA LYS A 62 -5.37 11.34 -4.13
C LYS A 62 -5.00 10.99 -5.58
N GLU A 63 -3.89 11.52 -6.08
CA GLU A 63 -3.38 11.19 -7.41
C GLU A 63 -3.07 9.69 -7.54
N ARG A 64 -2.44 9.09 -6.51
CA ARG A 64 -2.17 7.64 -6.50
C ARG A 64 -3.45 6.82 -6.51
N GLN A 65 -4.48 7.23 -5.78
CA GLN A 65 -5.78 6.55 -5.80
C GLN A 65 -6.34 6.52 -7.22
N GLU A 66 -6.28 7.62 -7.95
CA GLU A 66 -6.77 7.67 -9.33
C GLU A 66 -5.93 6.82 -10.29
N ILE A 67 -4.59 6.87 -10.16
CA ILE A 67 -3.65 6.18 -11.08
C ILE A 67 -3.56 4.68 -10.82
N VAL A 68 -3.74 4.22 -9.58
CA VAL A 68 -3.43 2.84 -9.21
C VAL A 68 -4.66 1.95 -9.24
N GLU A 69 -5.85 2.50 -8.93
CA GLU A 69 -7.10 1.73 -8.91
C GLU A 69 -7.44 1.12 -10.27
N HIS A 70 -7.23 1.85 -11.39
CA HIS A 70 -7.51 1.30 -12.72
C HIS A 70 -6.54 0.16 -13.09
N VAL A 71 -5.27 0.23 -12.63
CA VAL A 71 -4.27 -0.82 -12.86
C VAL A 71 -4.71 -2.09 -12.16
N PHE A 72 -5.06 -1.99 -10.87
CA PHE A 72 -5.58 -3.13 -10.11
C PHE A 72 -6.88 -3.67 -10.69
N GLY A 73 -7.79 -2.79 -11.15
CA GLY A 73 -9.01 -3.18 -11.84
C GLY A 73 -8.72 -4.00 -13.10
N THR A 74 -7.77 -3.55 -13.93
CA THR A 74 -7.38 -4.27 -15.15
C THR A 74 -6.76 -5.63 -14.83
N VAL A 75 -5.80 -5.67 -13.90
CA VAL A 75 -5.10 -6.89 -13.50
C VAL A 75 -6.09 -7.92 -12.93
N LYS A 76 -6.98 -7.51 -12.04
CA LYS A 76 -7.93 -8.43 -11.38
C LYS A 76 -9.10 -8.81 -12.27
N ARG A 77 -9.70 -7.86 -12.99
CA ARG A 77 -10.97 -8.06 -13.71
C ARG A 77 -10.77 -8.41 -15.17
N SER A 78 -9.87 -7.72 -15.87
CA SER A 78 -9.64 -7.95 -17.30
C SER A 78 -8.67 -9.10 -17.55
N LEU A 79 -7.61 -9.23 -16.75
CA LEU A 79 -6.65 -10.34 -16.87
C LEU A 79 -7.04 -11.55 -16.00
N GLY A 80 -7.98 -11.39 -15.06
CA GLY A 80 -8.51 -12.49 -14.25
C GLY A 80 -7.67 -12.89 -13.03
N TYR A 81 -6.60 -12.16 -12.72
CA TYR A 81 -5.70 -12.47 -11.59
C TYR A 81 -6.33 -12.06 -10.26
N THR A 82 -7.23 -12.90 -9.75
CA THR A 82 -8.02 -12.63 -8.54
C THR A 82 -7.48 -13.31 -7.29
N TYR A 83 -6.67 -14.36 -7.46
CA TYR A 83 -5.99 -15.10 -6.39
C TYR A 83 -4.58 -15.50 -6.85
N PHE A 84 -3.72 -15.80 -5.88
CA PHE A 84 -2.39 -16.32 -6.14
C PHE A 84 -2.42 -17.85 -6.24
N LEU A 85 -1.62 -18.39 -7.14
CA LEU A 85 -1.44 -19.84 -7.32
C LEU A 85 -0.32 -20.41 -6.45
N THR A 86 0.62 -19.55 -6.05
CA THR A 86 1.78 -19.92 -5.25
C THR A 86 1.55 -19.71 -3.75
N ILE A 87 2.35 -20.42 -2.93
CA ILE A 87 2.32 -20.32 -1.47
C ILE A 87 3.70 -19.91 -0.97
N GLY A 88 3.73 -18.97 -0.02
CA GLY A 88 4.93 -18.39 0.55
C GLY A 88 5.16 -16.96 0.08
N ASN A 89 5.80 -16.13 0.91
CA ASN A 89 5.94 -14.71 0.62
C ASN A 89 6.79 -14.45 -0.65
N GLU A 90 7.89 -15.18 -0.79
CA GLU A 90 8.81 -15.04 -1.92
C GLU A 90 8.17 -15.40 -3.25
N SER A 91 7.48 -16.55 -3.32
CA SER A 91 6.82 -17.03 -4.53
C SER A 91 5.63 -16.16 -4.92
N VAL A 92 4.80 -15.75 -3.95
CA VAL A 92 3.68 -14.82 -4.17
C VAL A 92 4.17 -13.46 -4.65
N ARG A 93 5.34 -13.02 -4.16
CA ARG A 93 5.97 -11.77 -4.63
C ARG A 93 6.41 -11.90 -6.09
N ALA A 94 7.05 -13.00 -6.47
CA ALA A 94 7.42 -13.27 -7.86
C ALA A 94 6.19 -13.31 -8.77
N GLU A 95 5.13 -14.01 -8.37
CA GLU A 95 3.86 -14.07 -9.09
C GLU A 95 3.22 -12.68 -9.28
N SER A 96 3.20 -11.87 -8.21
CA SER A 96 2.74 -10.48 -8.27
C SER A 96 3.53 -9.65 -9.29
N PHE A 97 4.86 -9.77 -9.30
CA PHE A 97 5.70 -9.08 -10.27
C PHE A 97 5.38 -9.49 -11.71
N MET A 98 5.15 -10.78 -11.97
CA MET A 98 4.81 -11.26 -13.31
C MET A 98 3.45 -10.73 -13.79
N HIS A 99 2.46 -10.61 -12.91
CA HIS A 99 1.17 -10.00 -13.24
C HIS A 99 1.32 -8.54 -13.68
N PHE A 100 2.05 -7.73 -12.90
CA PHE A 100 2.27 -6.32 -13.22
C PHE A 100 3.22 -6.10 -14.39
N LEU A 101 4.22 -6.96 -14.57
CA LEU A 101 5.07 -6.97 -15.77
C LEU A 101 4.23 -7.19 -17.02
N SER A 102 3.34 -8.18 -17.00
CA SER A 102 2.43 -8.47 -18.11
C SER A 102 1.51 -7.29 -18.42
N TYR A 103 0.95 -6.64 -17.38
CA TYR A 103 0.18 -5.41 -17.54
C TYR A 103 1.00 -4.29 -18.19
N ASN A 104 2.21 -4.03 -17.67
CA ASN A 104 3.10 -2.98 -18.17
C ASN A 104 3.50 -3.23 -19.62
N MET A 105 3.84 -4.47 -19.99
CA MET A 105 4.16 -4.83 -21.38
C MET A 105 2.97 -4.58 -22.31
N LYS A 106 1.76 -5.01 -21.93
CA LYS A 106 0.55 -4.72 -22.72
C LYS A 106 0.30 -3.22 -22.87
N ARG A 107 0.56 -2.44 -21.81
CA ARG A 107 0.40 -0.98 -21.83
C ARG A 107 1.41 -0.31 -22.75
N VAL A 108 2.70 -0.64 -22.65
CA VAL A 108 3.75 -0.07 -23.50
C VAL A 108 3.52 -0.40 -24.96
N ILE A 109 3.19 -1.66 -25.27
CA ILE A 109 2.86 -2.08 -26.64
C ILE A 109 1.66 -1.28 -27.18
N LYS A 110 0.67 -0.97 -26.34
CA LYS A 110 -0.51 -0.18 -26.75
C LYS A 110 -0.18 1.30 -26.99
N ILE A 111 0.76 1.87 -26.25
CA ILE A 111 1.12 3.31 -26.34
C ILE A 111 2.16 3.54 -27.43
N GLU A 112 3.26 2.77 -27.42
CA GLU A 112 4.45 2.98 -28.25
C GLU A 112 4.54 2.02 -29.45
N GLY A 113 3.85 0.88 -29.36
CA GLY A 113 3.95 -0.19 -30.35
C GLY A 113 5.11 -1.17 -30.08
N VAL A 114 5.08 -2.31 -30.77
CA VAL A 114 6.04 -3.40 -30.57
C VAL A 114 7.45 -3.02 -31.05
N LYS A 115 7.57 -2.28 -32.16
CA LYS A 115 8.88 -1.93 -32.75
C LYS A 115 9.73 -1.10 -31.79
N VAL A 116 9.15 -0.01 -31.27
CA VAL A 116 9.81 0.89 -30.31
C VAL A 116 10.27 0.13 -29.07
N LEU A 117 9.42 -0.77 -28.55
CA LEU A 117 9.77 -1.59 -27.39
C LEU A 117 10.96 -2.51 -27.67
N VAL A 118 10.99 -3.19 -28.82
CA VAL A 118 12.10 -4.09 -29.19
C VAL A 118 13.40 -3.30 -29.37
N GLU A 119 13.36 -2.15 -30.03
CA GLU A 119 14.51 -1.27 -30.21
C GLU A 119 15.07 -0.79 -28.86
N ALA A 120 14.20 -0.37 -27.94
CA ALA A 120 14.59 0.05 -26.60
C ALA A 120 15.27 -1.09 -25.81
N ILE A 121 14.71 -2.31 -25.87
CA ILE A 121 15.30 -3.49 -25.22
C ILE A 121 16.67 -3.81 -25.82
N ASN A 122 16.80 -3.82 -27.14
CA ASN A 122 18.08 -4.10 -27.82
C ASN A 122 19.14 -3.07 -27.44
N SER A 123 18.80 -1.78 -27.44
CA SER A 123 19.72 -0.72 -27.03
C SER A 123 20.16 -0.89 -25.57
N PHE A 124 19.22 -1.22 -24.67
CA PHE A 124 19.53 -1.45 -23.27
C PHE A 124 20.47 -2.64 -23.05
N VAL A 125 20.24 -3.77 -23.73
CA VAL A 125 21.11 -4.95 -23.65
C VAL A 125 22.52 -4.65 -24.16
N LEU A 126 22.65 -3.91 -25.27
CA LEU A 126 23.95 -3.50 -25.81
C LEU A 126 24.71 -2.60 -24.82
N ASN A 127 24.02 -1.67 -24.14
CA ASN A 127 24.63 -0.81 -23.14
C ASN A 127 25.12 -1.60 -21.92
N ILE A 128 24.34 -2.57 -21.43
CA ILE A 128 24.78 -3.47 -20.35
C ILE A 128 26.02 -4.25 -20.76
N PHE A 129 26.01 -4.81 -21.97
CA PHE A 129 27.13 -5.58 -22.49
C PHE A 129 28.39 -4.74 -22.62
N SER A 130 28.27 -3.49 -23.11
CA SER A 130 29.38 -2.53 -23.19
C SER A 130 29.95 -2.20 -21.81
N ALA A 131 29.08 -1.89 -20.84
CA ALA A 131 29.50 -1.57 -19.48
C ALA A 131 30.19 -2.76 -18.79
N TYR A 132 29.72 -3.99 -19.05
CA TYR A 132 30.35 -5.20 -18.54
C TYR A 132 31.71 -5.45 -19.20
N LEU A 133 31.85 -5.24 -20.52
CA LEU A 133 33.12 -5.32 -21.22
C LEU A 133 34.15 -4.33 -20.67
N GLU A 134 33.75 -3.08 -20.43
CA GLU A 134 34.61 -2.07 -19.80
C GLU A 134 35.08 -2.49 -18.40
N PHE A 135 34.19 -3.10 -17.61
CA PHE A 135 34.54 -3.60 -16.26
C PHE A 135 35.47 -4.81 -16.27
N VAL A 136 35.41 -5.66 -17.30
CA VAL A 136 36.25 -6.88 -17.41
C VAL A 136 37.61 -6.59 -18.06
N ILE A 137 37.73 -5.52 -18.83
CA ILE A 137 38.97 -5.13 -19.52
C ILE A 137 39.87 -4.23 -18.63
N ILE A 138 39.36 -3.75 -17.49
CA ILE A 138 40.13 -3.07 -16.43
C ILE A 138 40.56 -4.09 -15.36
#